data_AF-A0A7Y6WSI2-F1
#
_entry.id   AF-A0A7Y6WSI2-F1
#
_cell.length_a   1.000
_cell.length_b   1.000
_cell.length_c   1.000
_cell.angle_alpha   90.00
_cell.angle_beta   90.00
_cell.angle_gamma   90.00
#
_symmetry.space_group_name_H-M   'P 1'
#
loop_
_entity.id
_entity.type
_entity.pdbx_description
1 polymer ?
#
loop_
_entity_poly.entity_id
_entity_poly.type
_entity_poly.pdbx_seq_one_letter_code
_entity_poly.pdbx_strand_id
1 'polypeptide(L)'
;MLPQTPLPEDSPDVPLAVDLDGTLVRTDTLHENLLVLFKRAPWLLLLAPFWVLKGKAFFKAEVARRAALDAASLPYHEELLAYLREEQARGRRLVLATAADRRIAEAVAAHLGLFSDVVASEATVNLSGARKLAKLKELLGTFDYAGNDTVDLPLWRECRRIVVVHAPAGVLKQARGLGRDVHRVFERPDTHLRTWVKALRVHQWAKNALVFVPLLAAHKATEPDKLLQALLGFAAFSLCASSVYVLNDLLDLDSDRRHPTKKKRPFAACTLPVSTGVMLAPVLLLAGAAVCLLLPPAFAALLGTYYVLTLAYSLRLKQVVMLDVLVLAGLYTVRIFGGALAVNVPTSSWLMMFSMFLFLSLALVKRLSEVRRLRQSNEASAHGRGYLAQDYEQLASLGAASGQVSVLVLALYITSDEVTALYAHPERLWLICPVMLYWVGRVWLLAHRGLVNEDPLVFALRDRVSYAVGLVCALVLWAAT
;
A
#
# COMPACT_ATOMS: atom_id res chain seq x y z
N MET A 1 15.56 -21.14 -27.99
CA MET A 1 14.39 -20.82 -28.83
C MET A 1 13.72 -22.14 -29.15
N LEU A 2 12.59 -22.43 -28.51
CA LEU A 2 11.75 -23.56 -28.93
C LEU A 2 10.96 -23.13 -30.18
N PRO A 3 10.74 -24.01 -31.16
CA PRO A 3 10.00 -23.67 -32.36
C PRO A 3 8.57 -23.32 -31.98
N GLN A 4 8.13 -22.10 -32.29
CA GLN A 4 6.71 -21.76 -32.24
C GLN A 4 6.04 -22.50 -33.40
N THR A 5 5.21 -23.49 -33.08
CA THR A 5 4.31 -24.14 -34.03
C THR A 5 3.49 -23.05 -34.73
N PRO A 6 3.33 -23.07 -36.07
CA PRO A 6 2.47 -22.12 -36.75
C PRO A 6 1.05 -22.24 -36.19
N LEU A 7 0.46 -21.11 -35.79
CA LEU A 7 -0.93 -21.08 -35.35
C LEU A 7 -1.83 -21.60 -36.51
N PRO A 8 -2.80 -22.49 -36.24
CA PRO A 8 -3.74 -22.94 -37.26
C PRO A 8 -4.50 -21.73 -37.83
N GLU A 9 -4.79 -21.75 -39.14
CA GLU A 9 -5.48 -20.66 -39.85
C GLU A 9 -6.81 -20.31 -39.15
N ASP A 10 -6.87 -19.14 -38.53
CA ASP A 10 -8.08 -18.57 -37.95
C ASP A 10 -9.01 -18.12 -39.09
N SER A 11 -10.20 -18.70 -39.18
CA SER A 11 -11.26 -18.12 -40.02
C SER A 11 -11.73 -16.81 -39.38
N PRO A 12 -11.48 -15.64 -40.00
CA PRO A 12 -11.85 -14.33 -39.43
C PRO A 12 -13.37 -14.15 -39.27
N ASP A 13 -14.17 -15.05 -39.84
CA ASP A 13 -15.63 -14.99 -39.86
C ASP A 13 -16.31 -15.25 -38.51
N VAL A 14 -15.64 -15.91 -37.54
CA VAL A 14 -16.27 -16.24 -36.25
C VAL A 14 -15.92 -15.20 -35.17
N PRO A 15 -16.92 -14.48 -34.62
CA PRO A 15 -16.69 -13.46 -33.61
C PRO A 15 -16.02 -14.01 -32.34
N LEU A 16 -15.19 -13.18 -31.70
CA LEU A 16 -14.61 -13.45 -30.39
C LEU A 16 -15.28 -12.57 -29.33
N ALA A 17 -15.99 -13.20 -28.39
CA ALA A 17 -16.54 -12.54 -27.22
C ALA A 17 -15.52 -12.58 -26.07
N VAL A 18 -15.28 -11.43 -25.44
CA VAL A 18 -14.23 -11.27 -24.42
C VAL A 18 -14.85 -10.78 -23.12
N ASP A 19 -14.63 -11.49 -22.01
CA ASP A 19 -15.03 -11.00 -20.70
C ASP A 19 -14.15 -9.84 -20.19
N LEU A 20 -14.70 -9.01 -19.30
CA LEU A 20 -13.99 -7.84 -18.76
C LEU A 20 -13.19 -8.17 -17.49
N ASP A 21 -13.89 -8.64 -16.44
CA ASP A 21 -13.36 -8.68 -15.07
C ASP A 21 -12.46 -9.90 -14.86
N GLY A 22 -11.18 -9.65 -14.61
CA GLY A 22 -10.14 -10.68 -14.50
C GLY A 22 -9.75 -11.36 -15.83
N THR A 23 -10.36 -10.96 -16.95
CA THR A 23 -10.04 -11.42 -18.32
C THR A 23 -9.37 -10.32 -19.12
N LEU A 24 -10.09 -9.25 -19.49
CA LEU A 24 -9.50 -8.09 -20.18
C LEU A 24 -8.71 -7.21 -19.20
N VAL A 25 -9.29 -6.98 -18.02
CA VAL A 25 -8.68 -6.22 -16.92
C VAL A 25 -8.27 -7.21 -15.84
N ARG A 26 -7.11 -7.01 -15.22
CA ARG A 26 -6.53 -7.88 -14.17
C ARG A 26 -7.26 -7.86 -12.82
N THR A 27 -8.34 -7.10 -12.73
CA THR A 27 -9.05 -6.78 -11.50
C THR A 27 -10.55 -6.99 -11.69
N ASP A 28 -11.29 -6.81 -10.61
CA ASP A 28 -12.75 -6.76 -10.62
C ASP A 28 -13.18 -5.29 -10.49
N THR A 29 -13.86 -4.79 -11.53
CA THR A 29 -14.30 -3.39 -11.63
C THR A 29 -15.36 -3.01 -10.59
N LEU A 30 -16.11 -3.97 -10.04
CA LEU A 30 -17.04 -3.71 -8.93
C LEU A 30 -16.27 -3.44 -7.63
N HIS A 31 -15.25 -4.25 -7.32
CA HIS A 31 -14.42 -4.03 -6.13
C HIS A 31 -13.71 -2.67 -6.17
N GLU A 32 -13.17 -2.28 -7.34
CA GLU A 32 -12.52 -0.97 -7.48
C GLU A 32 -13.50 0.19 -7.37
N ASN A 33 -14.68 0.09 -7.99
CA ASN A 33 -15.71 1.12 -7.83
C ASN A 33 -16.18 1.26 -6.39
N LEU A 34 -16.28 0.16 -5.64
CA LEU A 34 -16.60 0.21 -4.22
C LEU A 34 -15.52 0.95 -3.41
N LEU A 35 -14.24 0.78 -3.75
CA LEU A 35 -13.16 1.56 -3.14
C LEU A 35 -13.22 3.04 -3.49
N VAL A 36 -13.52 3.38 -4.75
CA VAL A 36 -13.71 4.77 -5.17
C VAL A 36 -14.91 5.39 -4.42
N LEU A 37 -16.01 4.65 -4.28
CA LEU A 37 -17.17 5.07 -3.50
C LEU A 37 -16.82 5.26 -2.02
N PHE A 38 -16.08 4.32 -1.42
CA PHE A 38 -15.59 4.42 -0.05
C PHE A 38 -14.70 5.66 0.16
N LYS A 39 -13.82 5.97 -0.80
CA LYS A 39 -12.92 7.14 -0.74
C LYS A 39 -13.68 8.46 -0.87
N ARG A 40 -14.69 8.54 -1.74
CA ARG A 40 -15.43 9.78 -2.03
C ARG A 40 -16.57 10.06 -1.07
N ALA A 41 -17.36 9.02 -0.75
CA ALA A 41 -18.60 9.14 0.00
C ALA A 41 -18.87 7.86 0.81
N PRO A 42 -18.07 7.58 1.87
CA PRO A 42 -18.18 6.35 2.65
C PRO A 42 -19.56 6.16 3.29
N TRP A 43 -20.27 7.25 3.62
CA TRP A 43 -21.64 7.20 4.17
C TRP A 43 -22.65 6.56 3.20
N LEU A 44 -22.42 6.61 1.89
CA LEU A 44 -23.31 5.97 0.92
C LEU A 44 -23.24 4.43 0.97
N LEU A 45 -22.15 3.86 1.51
CA LEU A 45 -22.05 2.41 1.69
C LEU A 45 -23.01 1.89 2.78
N LEU A 46 -23.50 2.75 3.67
CA LEU A 46 -24.59 2.39 4.58
C LEU A 46 -25.89 2.08 3.84
N LEU A 47 -26.04 2.57 2.60
CA LEU A 47 -27.18 2.25 1.73
C LEU A 47 -26.99 0.95 0.93
N ALA A 48 -25.79 0.37 0.92
CA ALA A 48 -25.48 -0.83 0.16
C ALA A 48 -26.41 -2.03 0.46
N PRO A 49 -26.80 -2.31 1.73
CA PRO A 49 -27.76 -3.37 2.02
C PRO A 49 -29.10 -3.16 1.30
N PHE A 50 -29.62 -1.93 1.26
CA PHE A 50 -30.87 -1.62 0.56
C PHE A 50 -30.76 -1.80 -0.96
N TRP A 51 -29.58 -1.53 -1.53
CA TRP A 51 -29.33 -1.76 -2.95
C TRP A 51 -29.24 -3.25 -3.27
N VAL A 52 -28.60 -4.04 -2.40
CA VAL A 52 -28.53 -5.50 -2.53
C VAL A 52 -29.91 -6.14 -2.43
N LEU A 53 -30.78 -5.66 -1.54
CA LEU A 53 -32.18 -6.11 -1.44
C LEU A 53 -32.99 -5.88 -2.73
N LYS A 54 -32.64 -4.86 -3.51
CA LYS A 54 -33.22 -4.60 -4.84
C LYS A 54 -32.58 -5.43 -5.97
N GLY A 55 -31.61 -6.29 -5.64
CA GLY A 55 -30.97 -7.23 -6.55
C GLY A 55 -29.53 -6.85 -6.94
N LYS A 56 -28.75 -7.85 -7.39
CA LYS A 56 -27.33 -7.69 -7.76
C LYS A 56 -27.11 -6.69 -8.90
N ALA A 57 -28.00 -6.67 -9.88
CA ALA A 57 -27.95 -5.74 -11.02
C ALA A 57 -28.11 -4.28 -10.54
N PHE A 58 -29.11 -4.05 -9.69
CA PHE A 58 -29.37 -2.74 -9.09
C PHE A 58 -28.18 -2.26 -8.25
N PHE A 59 -27.61 -3.14 -7.42
CA PHE A 59 -26.42 -2.83 -6.62
C PHE A 59 -25.23 -2.40 -7.50
N LYS A 60 -24.88 -3.18 -8.53
CA LYS A 60 -23.79 -2.85 -9.46
C LYS A 60 -24.02 -1.50 -10.15
N ALA A 61 -25.25 -1.27 -10.61
CA ALA A 61 -25.61 -0.03 -11.27
C ALA A 61 -25.54 1.18 -10.33
N GLU A 62 -25.94 1.02 -9.07
CA GLU A 62 -25.95 2.12 -8.12
C GLU A 62 -24.54 2.52 -7.67
N VAL A 63 -23.63 1.54 -7.60
CA VAL A 63 -22.20 1.73 -7.39
C VAL A 63 -21.55 2.42 -8.61
N ALA A 64 -21.74 1.88 -9.82
CA ALA A 64 -21.20 2.46 -11.06
C ALA A 64 -21.76 3.87 -11.37
N ARG A 65 -22.93 4.22 -10.84
CA ARG A 65 -23.49 5.59 -10.97
C ARG A 65 -22.72 6.63 -10.17
N ARG A 66 -22.13 6.22 -9.06
CA ARG A 66 -21.51 7.13 -8.07
C ARG A 66 -19.99 7.08 -8.09
N ALA A 67 -19.43 5.97 -8.54
CA ALA A 67 -18.02 5.79 -8.77
C ALA A 67 -17.80 5.61 -10.28
N ALA A 68 -16.97 6.47 -10.84
CA ALA A 68 -16.52 6.35 -12.22
C ALA A 68 -15.03 5.97 -12.18
N LEU A 69 -14.71 4.80 -12.74
CA LEU A 69 -13.32 4.39 -12.99
C LEU A 69 -12.81 5.13 -14.22
N ASP A 70 -11.54 5.50 -14.18
CA ASP A 70 -10.82 5.94 -15.36
C ASP A 70 -10.39 4.70 -16.16
N ALA A 71 -10.99 4.49 -17.33
CA ALA A 71 -10.65 3.34 -18.17
C ALA A 71 -9.15 3.31 -18.50
N ALA A 72 -8.50 4.47 -18.65
CA ALA A 72 -7.07 4.54 -18.95
C ALA A 72 -6.16 4.12 -17.79
N SER A 73 -6.65 4.14 -16.54
CA SER A 73 -5.89 3.70 -15.36
C SER A 73 -6.09 2.21 -15.05
N LEU A 74 -6.96 1.51 -15.76
CA LEU A 74 -7.25 0.11 -15.50
C LEU A 74 -6.05 -0.79 -15.83
N PRO A 75 -5.79 -1.81 -15.01
CA PRO A 75 -4.66 -2.71 -15.19
C PRO A 75 -5.02 -3.78 -16.23
N TYR A 76 -4.79 -3.51 -17.51
CA TYR A 76 -5.10 -4.47 -18.58
C TYR A 76 -4.12 -5.65 -18.64
N HIS A 77 -4.59 -6.77 -19.20
CA HIS A 77 -3.70 -7.87 -19.62
C HIS A 77 -3.06 -7.52 -20.97
N GLU A 78 -1.83 -7.01 -20.94
CA GLU A 78 -1.14 -6.55 -22.15
C GLU A 78 -0.96 -7.65 -23.21
N GLU A 79 -0.70 -8.90 -22.79
CA GLU A 79 -0.58 -10.04 -23.72
C GLU A 79 -1.90 -10.35 -24.42
N LEU A 80 -3.03 -10.25 -23.71
CA LEU A 80 -4.36 -10.42 -24.30
C LEU A 80 -4.68 -9.24 -25.23
N LEU A 81 -4.38 -8.00 -24.81
CA LEU A 81 -4.60 -6.82 -25.65
C LEU A 81 -3.80 -6.89 -26.96
N ALA A 82 -2.57 -7.39 -26.93
CA ALA A 82 -1.77 -7.61 -28.13
C ALA A 82 -2.46 -8.62 -29.05
N TYR A 83 -2.91 -9.76 -28.52
CA TYR A 83 -3.67 -10.75 -29.28
C TYR A 83 -4.98 -10.19 -29.86
N LEU A 84 -5.75 -9.41 -29.10
CA LEU A 84 -7.00 -8.83 -29.59
C LEU A 84 -6.74 -7.81 -30.71
N ARG A 85 -5.65 -7.03 -30.63
CA ARG A 85 -5.25 -6.12 -31.73
C ARG A 85 -4.88 -6.89 -33.00
N GLU A 86 -4.17 -8.01 -32.87
CA GLU A 86 -3.85 -8.89 -34.01
C GLU A 86 -5.12 -9.45 -34.65
N GLU A 87 -6.08 -9.92 -33.84
CA GLU A 87 -7.35 -10.45 -34.33
C GLU A 87 -8.23 -9.37 -35.00
N GLN A 88 -8.29 -8.16 -34.43
CA GLN A 88 -8.98 -7.03 -35.06
C GLN A 88 -8.35 -6.66 -36.41
N ALA A 89 -7.01 -6.65 -36.50
CA ALA A 89 -6.29 -6.36 -37.74
C ALA A 89 -6.54 -7.42 -38.83
N ARG A 90 -6.86 -8.66 -38.44
CA ARG A 90 -7.30 -9.74 -39.35
C ARG A 90 -8.77 -9.61 -39.78
N GLY A 91 -9.48 -8.56 -39.32
CA GLY A 91 -10.88 -8.30 -39.65
C GLY A 91 -11.88 -9.06 -38.76
N ARG A 92 -11.41 -9.72 -37.69
CA ARG A 92 -12.28 -10.48 -36.81
C ARG A 92 -13.17 -9.56 -35.96
N ARG A 93 -14.47 -9.87 -35.89
CA ARG A 93 -15.41 -9.16 -35.03
C ARG A 93 -15.14 -9.46 -33.56
N LEU A 94 -14.86 -8.42 -32.76
CA LEU A 94 -14.62 -8.52 -31.32
C LEU A 94 -15.79 -7.92 -30.53
N VAL A 95 -16.29 -8.65 -29.53
CA VAL A 95 -17.42 -8.21 -28.69
C VAL A 95 -17.01 -8.24 -27.22
N LEU A 96 -17.21 -7.13 -26.50
CA LEU A 96 -16.99 -7.08 -25.06
C LEU A 96 -18.22 -7.63 -24.34
N ALA A 97 -18.11 -8.75 -23.64
CA ALA A 97 -19.23 -9.48 -23.05
C ALA A 97 -19.04 -9.68 -21.53
N THR A 98 -19.60 -8.78 -20.72
CA THR A 98 -19.33 -8.71 -19.28
C THR A 98 -20.57 -8.69 -18.40
N ALA A 99 -20.41 -9.13 -17.15
CA ALA A 99 -21.39 -8.95 -16.10
C ALA A 99 -21.26 -7.60 -15.36
N ALA A 100 -20.26 -6.78 -15.70
CA ALA A 100 -20.12 -5.41 -15.21
C ALA A 100 -21.25 -4.50 -15.71
N ASP A 101 -21.44 -3.37 -15.04
CA ASP A 101 -22.40 -2.35 -15.47
C ASP A 101 -22.01 -1.78 -16.85
N ARG A 102 -23.02 -1.56 -17.70
CA ARG A 102 -22.86 -1.06 -19.06
C ARG A 102 -21.99 0.18 -19.19
N ARG A 103 -22.06 1.13 -18.26
CA ARG A 103 -21.23 2.35 -18.32
C ARG A 103 -19.74 2.07 -18.22
N ILE A 104 -19.35 1.07 -17.42
CA ILE A 104 -17.95 0.66 -17.28
C ILE A 104 -17.50 -0.01 -18.57
N ALA A 105 -18.32 -0.93 -19.09
CA ALA A 105 -18.01 -1.67 -20.31
C ALA A 105 -17.88 -0.74 -21.53
N GLU A 106 -18.81 0.21 -21.68
CA GLU A 106 -18.77 1.21 -22.76
C GLU A 106 -17.57 2.15 -22.63
N ALA A 107 -17.23 2.61 -21.42
CA ALA A 107 -16.03 3.43 -21.21
C ALA A 107 -14.74 2.68 -21.58
N VAL A 108 -14.64 1.39 -21.23
CA VAL A 108 -13.49 0.54 -21.62
C VAL A 108 -13.47 0.30 -23.13
N ALA A 109 -14.60 -0.01 -23.75
CA ALA A 109 -14.69 -0.23 -25.18
C ALA A 109 -14.31 1.03 -25.97
N ALA A 110 -14.81 2.20 -25.55
CA ALA A 110 -14.48 3.49 -26.15
C ALA A 110 -13.00 3.85 -25.97
N HIS A 111 -12.41 3.55 -24.81
CA HIS A 111 -10.99 3.79 -24.55
C HIS A 111 -10.07 2.94 -25.44
N LEU A 112 -10.39 1.65 -25.60
CA LEU A 112 -9.54 0.71 -26.32
C LEU A 112 -9.76 0.75 -27.84
N GLY A 113 -10.97 1.07 -28.32
CA GLY A 113 -11.30 1.10 -29.75
C GLY A 113 -11.24 -0.26 -30.46
N LEU A 114 -11.28 -1.37 -29.70
CA LEU A 114 -11.11 -2.73 -30.23
C LEU A 114 -12.43 -3.45 -30.52
N PHE A 115 -13.51 -3.07 -29.83
CA PHE A 115 -14.76 -3.84 -29.82
C PHE A 115 -15.81 -3.23 -30.74
N SER A 116 -16.47 -4.05 -31.56
CA SER A 116 -17.57 -3.62 -32.41
C SER A 116 -18.88 -3.47 -31.63
N ASP A 117 -19.05 -4.27 -30.58
CA ASP A 117 -20.26 -4.32 -29.77
C ASP A 117 -19.94 -4.56 -28.29
N VAL A 118 -20.86 -4.12 -27.43
CA VAL A 118 -20.79 -4.30 -25.98
C VAL A 118 -22.06 -4.99 -25.48
N VAL A 119 -21.88 -6.13 -24.82
CA VAL A 119 -22.91 -6.88 -24.10
C VAL A 119 -22.59 -6.79 -22.61
N ALA A 120 -23.36 -6.00 -21.86
CA ALA A 120 -23.08 -5.69 -20.45
C ALA A 120 -24.35 -5.73 -19.58
N SER A 121 -24.19 -5.84 -18.26
CA SER A 121 -25.32 -5.82 -17.34
C SER A 121 -25.99 -4.44 -17.32
N GLU A 122 -27.32 -4.45 -17.24
CA GLU A 122 -28.15 -3.26 -17.06
C GLU A 122 -28.72 -3.23 -15.63
N ALA A 123 -29.36 -2.12 -15.24
CA ALA A 123 -29.83 -1.93 -13.86
C ALA A 123 -30.80 -3.02 -13.37
N THR A 124 -31.54 -3.66 -14.28
CA THR A 124 -32.53 -4.71 -13.98
C THR A 124 -32.04 -6.11 -14.32
N VAL A 125 -31.08 -6.25 -15.23
CA VAL A 125 -30.62 -7.54 -15.77
C VAL A 125 -29.12 -7.72 -15.55
N ASN A 126 -28.75 -8.63 -14.66
CA ASN A 126 -27.36 -9.08 -14.50
C ASN A 126 -27.01 -10.14 -15.56
N LEU A 127 -26.12 -9.80 -16.50
CA LEU A 127 -25.66 -10.67 -17.59
C LEU A 127 -24.45 -11.51 -17.16
N SER A 128 -24.69 -12.53 -16.33
CA SER A 128 -23.68 -13.53 -15.95
C SER A 128 -24.12 -14.94 -16.34
N GLY A 129 -23.14 -15.81 -16.67
CA GLY A 129 -23.38 -17.24 -16.93
C GLY A 129 -24.42 -17.48 -18.03
N ALA A 130 -25.50 -18.22 -17.70
CA ALA A 130 -26.53 -18.63 -18.65
C ALA A 130 -27.23 -17.46 -19.39
N ARG A 131 -27.44 -16.31 -18.73
CA ARG A 131 -28.04 -15.14 -19.39
C ARG A 131 -27.10 -14.50 -20.41
N LYS A 132 -25.81 -14.44 -20.07
CA LYS A 132 -24.75 -13.97 -20.98
C LYS A 132 -24.67 -14.89 -22.20
N LEU A 133 -24.67 -16.21 -21.97
CA LEU A 133 -24.69 -17.22 -23.02
C LEU A 133 -25.89 -17.05 -23.97
N ALA A 134 -27.11 -16.93 -23.43
CA ALA A 134 -28.31 -16.75 -24.24
C ALA A 134 -28.20 -15.51 -25.13
N LYS A 135 -27.71 -14.39 -24.59
CA LYS A 135 -27.54 -13.15 -25.35
C LYS A 135 -26.45 -13.25 -26.42
N LEU A 136 -25.35 -13.95 -26.14
CA LEU A 136 -24.29 -14.17 -27.13
C LEU A 136 -24.75 -15.10 -28.26
N LYS A 137 -25.53 -16.15 -27.95
CA LYS A 137 -26.13 -17.01 -28.98
C LYS A 137 -27.10 -16.23 -29.87
N GLU A 138 -27.93 -15.38 -29.30
CA GLU A 138 -28.86 -14.51 -30.04
C GLU A 138 -28.11 -13.54 -30.96
N LEU A 139 -27.02 -12.93 -30.48
CA LEU A 139 -26.29 -11.88 -31.20
C LEU A 139 -25.29 -12.41 -32.24
N LEU A 140 -24.60 -13.53 -31.94
CA LEU A 140 -23.45 -14.00 -32.70
C LEU A 140 -23.65 -15.39 -33.32
N GLY A 141 -24.64 -16.16 -32.86
CA GLY A 141 -24.80 -17.56 -33.25
C GLY A 141 -23.61 -18.39 -32.77
N THR A 142 -22.65 -18.63 -33.66
CA THR A 142 -21.38 -19.32 -33.34
C THR A 142 -20.33 -18.29 -32.94
N PHE A 143 -19.66 -18.50 -31.81
CA PHE A 143 -18.64 -17.59 -31.31
C PHE A 143 -17.52 -18.35 -30.59
N ASP A 144 -16.36 -17.71 -30.49
CA ASP A 144 -15.29 -18.10 -29.56
C ASP A 144 -15.37 -17.22 -28.30
N TYR A 145 -14.88 -17.71 -27.16
CA TYR A 145 -15.03 -16.99 -25.89
C TYR A 145 -13.74 -16.95 -25.06
N ALA A 146 -13.36 -15.73 -24.67
CA ALA A 146 -12.28 -15.47 -23.72
C ALA A 146 -12.83 -15.20 -22.31
N GLY A 147 -12.38 -15.98 -21.34
CA GLY A 147 -12.82 -15.89 -19.94
C GLY A 147 -11.76 -16.41 -18.96
N ASN A 148 -12.08 -16.41 -17.67
CA ASN A 148 -11.12 -16.70 -16.61
C ASN A 148 -11.68 -17.48 -15.40
N ASP A 149 -12.99 -17.61 -15.26
CA ASP A 149 -13.61 -18.11 -14.02
C ASP A 149 -14.61 -19.25 -14.29
N THR A 150 -14.99 -19.96 -13.24
CA THR A 150 -16.01 -21.01 -13.21
C THR A 150 -17.36 -20.57 -13.78
N VAL A 151 -17.72 -19.28 -13.68
CA VAL A 151 -18.95 -18.74 -14.26
C VAL A 151 -18.95 -18.78 -15.80
N ASP A 152 -17.77 -18.92 -16.41
CA ASP A 152 -17.58 -19.02 -17.85
C ASP A 152 -17.70 -20.45 -18.38
N LEU A 153 -17.70 -21.48 -17.51
CA LEU A 153 -17.83 -22.88 -17.91
C LEU A 153 -19.04 -23.16 -18.82
N PRO A 154 -20.25 -22.61 -18.56
CA PRO A 154 -21.38 -22.77 -19.47
C PRO A 154 -21.15 -22.13 -20.85
N LEU A 155 -20.42 -21.03 -20.91
CA LEU A 155 -20.07 -20.38 -22.17
C LEU A 155 -19.04 -21.21 -22.94
N TRP A 156 -18.01 -21.70 -22.26
CA TRP A 156 -16.99 -22.57 -22.83
C TRP A 156 -17.53 -23.90 -23.35
N ARG A 157 -18.61 -24.44 -22.76
CA ARG A 157 -19.28 -25.64 -23.26
C ARG A 157 -19.94 -25.43 -24.63
N GLU A 158 -20.35 -24.20 -24.92
CA GLU A 158 -21.20 -23.89 -26.08
C GLU A 158 -20.46 -23.09 -27.17
N CYS A 159 -19.31 -22.48 -26.84
CA CYS A 159 -18.47 -21.80 -27.82
C CYS A 159 -17.72 -22.80 -28.71
N ARG A 160 -17.25 -22.32 -29.87
CA ARG A 160 -16.44 -23.12 -30.80
C ARG A 160 -15.02 -23.32 -30.27
N ARG A 161 -14.33 -22.24 -29.87
CA ARG A 161 -13.00 -22.28 -29.22
C ARG A 161 -12.96 -21.52 -27.90
N ILE A 162 -12.18 -22.05 -26.97
CA ILE A 162 -11.94 -21.52 -25.64
C ILE A 162 -10.62 -20.74 -25.63
N VAL A 163 -10.67 -19.49 -25.16
CA VAL A 163 -9.49 -18.72 -24.78
C VAL A 163 -9.51 -18.56 -23.25
N VAL A 164 -8.51 -19.12 -22.57
CA VAL A 164 -8.40 -19.06 -21.12
C VAL A 164 -7.42 -17.95 -20.74
N VAL A 165 -7.84 -17.00 -19.90
CA VAL A 165 -7.01 -15.87 -19.50
C VAL A 165 -6.80 -15.88 -18.00
N HIS A 166 -5.56 -16.09 -17.53
CA HIS A 166 -5.17 -16.00 -16.12
C HIS A 166 -6.07 -16.76 -15.13
N ALA A 167 -6.72 -17.83 -15.59
CA ALA A 167 -7.64 -18.61 -14.80
C ALA A 167 -6.91 -19.38 -13.68
N PRO A 168 -7.54 -19.61 -12.52
CA PRO A 168 -7.01 -20.54 -11.51
C PRO A 168 -6.77 -21.94 -12.11
N ALA A 169 -5.77 -22.67 -11.61
CA ALA A 169 -5.40 -23.99 -12.13
C ALA A 169 -6.58 -24.99 -12.16
N GLY A 170 -7.48 -24.92 -11.18
CA GLY A 170 -8.71 -25.72 -11.15
C GLY A 170 -9.67 -25.40 -12.30
N VAL A 171 -9.80 -24.12 -12.67
CA VAL A 171 -10.65 -23.66 -13.78
C VAL A 171 -10.03 -24.07 -15.12
N LEU A 172 -8.71 -23.91 -15.29
CA LEU A 172 -8.00 -24.38 -16.49
C LEU A 172 -8.16 -25.90 -16.68
N LYS A 173 -8.07 -26.68 -15.60
CA LYS A 173 -8.32 -28.13 -15.63
C LYS A 173 -9.75 -28.44 -16.05
N GLN A 174 -10.73 -27.72 -15.53
CA GLN A 174 -12.13 -27.88 -15.92
C GLN A 174 -12.36 -27.52 -17.39
N ALA A 175 -11.78 -26.41 -17.88
CA ALA A 175 -11.89 -26.00 -19.28
C ALA A 175 -11.33 -27.05 -20.25
N ARG A 176 -10.14 -27.61 -19.96
CA ARG A 176 -9.55 -28.72 -20.72
C ARG A 176 -10.41 -29.99 -20.68
N GLY A 177 -11.15 -30.20 -19.60
CA GLY A 177 -12.06 -31.34 -19.43
C GLY A 177 -13.39 -31.22 -20.18
N LEU A 178 -13.69 -30.09 -20.83
CA LEU A 178 -14.97 -29.90 -21.55
C LEU A 178 -15.00 -30.58 -22.93
N GLY A 179 -13.90 -31.15 -23.42
CA GLY A 179 -13.82 -31.74 -24.77
C GLY A 179 -13.93 -30.71 -25.90
N ARG A 180 -13.62 -29.43 -25.61
CA ARG A 180 -13.60 -28.31 -26.56
C ARG A 180 -12.17 -27.88 -26.85
N ASP A 181 -11.96 -27.24 -28.00
CA ASP A 181 -10.65 -26.72 -28.40
C ASP A 181 -10.23 -25.56 -27.50
N VAL A 182 -9.26 -25.81 -26.61
CA VAL A 182 -8.59 -24.78 -25.81
C VAL A 182 -7.49 -24.16 -26.67
N HIS A 183 -7.90 -23.23 -27.51
CA HIS A 183 -7.08 -22.65 -28.55
C HIS A 183 -5.89 -21.84 -27.99
N ARG A 184 -6.12 -21.05 -26.93
CA ARG A 184 -5.07 -20.23 -26.32
C ARG A 184 -5.23 -20.13 -24.80
N VAL A 185 -4.10 -20.15 -24.10
CA VAL A 185 -4.02 -19.99 -22.64
C VAL A 185 -3.02 -18.89 -22.31
N PHE A 186 -3.46 -17.88 -21.57
CA PHE A 186 -2.59 -16.87 -20.96
C PHE A 186 -2.40 -17.25 -19.49
N GLU A 187 -1.16 -17.56 -19.10
CA GLU A 187 -0.87 -18.14 -17.79
C GLU A 187 -0.99 -17.12 -16.65
N ARG A 188 -1.50 -17.58 -15.51
CA ARG A 188 -1.53 -16.77 -14.30
C ARG A 188 -0.16 -16.79 -13.64
N PRO A 189 0.46 -15.63 -13.34
CA PRO A 189 1.72 -15.61 -12.59
C PRO A 189 1.53 -16.09 -11.14
N ASP A 190 2.51 -16.83 -10.63
CA ASP A 190 2.48 -17.34 -9.26
C ASP A 190 2.53 -16.21 -8.22
N THR A 191 1.77 -16.39 -7.14
CA THR A 191 1.82 -15.47 -6.00
C THR A 191 2.85 -15.97 -4.99
N HIS A 192 4.03 -15.36 -4.98
CA HIS A 192 5.08 -15.75 -4.03
C HIS A 192 4.90 -15.11 -2.65
N LEU A 193 5.48 -15.72 -1.61
CA LEU A 193 5.53 -15.18 -0.24
C LEU A 193 6.06 -13.73 -0.19
N ARG A 194 7.02 -13.42 -1.07
CA ARG A 194 7.58 -12.07 -1.24
C ARG A 194 6.51 -11.01 -1.54
N THR A 195 5.44 -11.38 -2.24
CA THR A 195 4.31 -10.48 -2.55
C THR A 195 3.56 -10.08 -1.28
N TRP A 196 3.34 -11.03 -0.36
CA TRP A 196 2.71 -10.77 0.93
C TRP A 196 3.59 -9.92 1.85
N VAL A 197 4.88 -10.24 1.94
CA VAL A 197 5.86 -9.43 2.70
C VAL A 197 5.90 -7.98 2.19
N LYS A 198 5.77 -7.80 0.87
CA LYS A 198 5.69 -6.47 0.24
C LYS A 198 4.37 -5.78 0.54
N ALA A 199 3.24 -6.49 0.52
CA ALA A 199 1.91 -5.95 0.81
C ALA A 199 1.77 -5.49 2.27
N LEU A 200 2.26 -6.30 3.21
CA LEU A 200 2.32 -5.96 4.64
C LEU A 200 3.37 -4.89 4.97
N ARG A 201 4.27 -4.58 4.02
CA ARG A 201 5.40 -3.67 4.19
C ARG A 201 6.24 -3.99 5.43
N VAL A 202 6.62 -5.26 5.61
CA VAL A 202 7.41 -5.73 6.77
C VAL A 202 8.69 -4.91 6.98
N HIS A 203 9.33 -4.43 5.91
CA HIS A 203 10.48 -3.52 5.99
C HIS A 203 10.21 -2.21 6.76
N GLN A 204 8.95 -1.76 6.86
CA GLN A 204 8.56 -0.59 7.64
C GLN A 204 8.40 -0.89 9.14
N TRP A 205 8.34 -2.17 9.54
CA TRP A 205 8.25 -2.56 10.95
C TRP A 205 9.49 -2.15 11.74
N ALA A 206 10.61 -1.93 11.05
CA ALA A 206 11.82 -1.38 11.66
C ALA A 206 11.58 -0.05 12.41
N LYS A 207 10.59 0.76 11.99
CA LYS A 207 10.20 1.99 12.71
C LYS A 207 9.58 1.71 14.07
N ASN A 208 8.94 0.55 14.22
CA ASN A 208 8.35 0.12 15.47
C ASN A 208 9.40 -0.42 16.45
N ALA A 209 10.66 -0.61 16.03
CA ALA A 209 11.74 -0.94 16.95
C ALA A 209 11.94 0.16 18.02
N LEU A 210 11.44 1.38 17.78
CA LEU A 210 11.39 2.45 18.76
C LEU A 210 10.62 2.09 20.05
N VAL A 211 9.72 1.09 20.00
CA VAL A 211 9.01 0.54 21.17
C VAL A 211 9.99 -0.05 22.21
N PHE A 212 11.18 -0.48 21.80
CA PHE A 212 12.18 -1.03 22.72
C PHE A 212 13.03 0.05 23.41
N VAL A 213 13.00 1.30 22.95
CA VAL A 213 13.85 2.38 23.49
C VAL A 213 13.68 2.59 25.00
N PRO A 214 12.46 2.64 25.56
CA PRO A 214 12.28 2.82 27.01
C PRO A 214 12.79 1.64 27.84
N LEU A 215 12.66 0.42 27.31
CA LEU A 215 13.14 -0.79 27.96
C LEU A 215 14.67 -0.78 28.10
N LEU A 216 15.35 -0.35 27.03
CA LEU A 216 16.81 -0.19 27.01
C LEU A 216 17.26 0.96 27.90
N ALA A 217 16.60 2.13 27.80
CA ALA A 217 16.93 3.30 28.61
C ALA A 217 16.78 3.05 30.12
N ALA A 218 15.83 2.20 30.51
CA ALA A 218 15.62 1.82 31.90
C ALA A 218 16.55 0.69 32.38
N HIS A 219 17.45 0.15 31.53
CA HIS A 219 18.31 -1.00 31.83
C HIS A 219 17.57 -2.28 32.22
N LYS A 220 16.33 -2.44 31.74
CA LYS A 220 15.44 -3.57 32.09
C LYS A 220 15.31 -4.63 31.00
N ALA A 221 16.18 -4.58 29.99
CA ALA A 221 16.14 -5.47 28.84
C ALA A 221 16.50 -6.94 29.17
N THR A 222 17.15 -7.19 30.31
CA THR A 222 17.46 -8.53 30.81
C THR A 222 16.27 -9.20 31.51
N GLU A 223 15.20 -8.45 31.81
CA GLU A 223 13.99 -9.00 32.43
C GLU A 223 13.09 -9.66 31.36
N PRO A 224 12.87 -10.99 31.39
CA PRO A 224 12.13 -11.70 30.35
C PRO A 224 10.69 -11.21 30.17
N ASP A 225 10.00 -10.89 31.28
CA ASP A 225 8.61 -10.43 31.25
C ASP A 225 8.47 -9.08 30.53
N LYS A 226 9.38 -8.14 30.79
CA LYS A 226 9.38 -6.83 30.13
C LYS A 226 9.79 -6.92 28.66
N LEU A 227 10.72 -7.82 28.34
CA LEU A 227 11.07 -8.11 26.95
C LEU A 227 9.88 -8.68 26.18
N LEU A 228 9.14 -9.62 26.77
CA LEU A 228 7.91 -10.17 26.18
C LEU A 228 6.86 -9.07 25.96
N GLN A 229 6.62 -8.19 26.94
CA GLN A 229 5.70 -7.06 26.80
C GLN A 229 6.12 -6.10 25.67
N ALA A 230 7.41 -5.80 25.55
CA ALA A 230 7.92 -4.98 24.46
C ALA A 230 7.77 -5.66 23.09
N LEU A 231 7.98 -6.98 23.00
CA LEU A 231 7.76 -7.78 21.79
C LEU A 231 6.28 -7.79 21.38
N LEU A 232 5.37 -7.96 22.34
CA LEU A 232 3.92 -7.85 22.10
C LEU A 232 3.55 -6.44 21.62
N GLY A 233 4.09 -5.39 22.25
CA GLY A 233 3.87 -4.01 21.83
C GLY A 233 4.38 -3.76 20.40
N PHE A 234 5.57 -4.27 20.07
CA PHE A 234 6.15 -4.21 18.72
C PHE A 234 5.25 -4.91 17.70
N ALA A 235 4.74 -6.10 18.02
CA ALA A 235 3.83 -6.86 17.16
C ALA A 235 2.52 -6.09 16.95
N ALA A 236 1.91 -5.55 18.01
CA ALA A 236 0.67 -4.76 17.92
C ALA A 236 0.84 -3.51 17.03
N PHE A 237 1.90 -2.72 17.25
CA PHE A 237 2.21 -1.57 16.38
C PHE A 237 2.45 -1.99 14.92
N SER A 238 3.07 -3.14 14.69
CA SER A 238 3.39 -3.65 13.34
C SER A 238 2.16 -4.13 12.59
N LEU A 239 1.25 -4.82 13.27
CA LEU A 239 -0.04 -5.24 12.71
C LEU A 239 -0.93 -4.03 12.40
N CYS A 240 -1.06 -3.08 13.33
CA CYS A 240 -1.80 -1.83 13.10
C CYS A 240 -1.19 -1.00 11.96
N ALA A 241 0.13 -0.86 11.90
CA ALA A 241 0.79 -0.14 10.80
C ALA A 241 0.54 -0.84 9.46
N SER A 242 0.63 -2.16 9.40
CA SER A 242 0.35 -2.96 8.20
C SER A 242 -1.10 -2.80 7.73
N SER A 243 -2.06 -2.79 8.66
CA SER A 243 -3.47 -2.51 8.37
C SER A 243 -3.66 -1.15 7.68
N VAL A 244 -3.07 -0.08 8.24
CA VAL A 244 -3.13 1.26 7.64
C VAL A 244 -2.44 1.29 6.27
N TYR A 245 -1.30 0.63 6.12
CA TYR A 245 -0.60 0.58 4.84
C TYR A 245 -1.38 -0.16 3.75
N VAL A 246 -2.01 -1.30 4.09
CA VAL A 246 -2.88 -2.03 3.16
C VAL A 246 -4.07 -1.16 2.76
N LEU A 247 -4.75 -0.53 3.74
CA LEU A 247 -5.87 0.36 3.44
C LEU A 247 -5.45 1.53 2.54
N ASN A 248 -4.32 2.17 2.83
CA ASN A 248 -3.81 3.26 2.00
C ASN A 248 -3.49 2.81 0.57
N ASP A 249 -2.90 1.63 0.40
CA ASP A 249 -2.56 1.10 -0.93
C ASP A 249 -3.81 0.78 -1.76
N LEU A 250 -4.94 0.45 -1.10
CA LEU A 250 -6.24 0.29 -1.75
C LEU A 250 -6.88 1.64 -2.10
N LEU A 251 -6.78 2.64 -1.23
CA LEU A 251 -7.33 3.98 -1.49
C LEU A 251 -6.56 4.74 -2.57
N ASP A 252 -5.27 4.45 -2.76
CA ASP A 252 -4.40 5.14 -3.70
C ASP A 252 -4.12 4.34 -4.99
N LEU A 253 -4.94 3.32 -5.33
CA LEU A 253 -4.76 2.47 -6.52
C LEU A 253 -4.49 3.26 -7.81
N ASP A 254 -5.35 4.20 -8.17
CA ASP A 254 -5.20 4.99 -9.41
C ASP A 254 -3.89 5.81 -9.42
N SER A 255 -3.59 6.47 -8.31
CA SER A 255 -2.36 7.25 -8.14
C SER A 255 -1.13 6.35 -8.22
N ASP A 256 -1.18 5.20 -7.57
CA ASP A 256 -0.06 4.25 -7.53
C ASP A 256 0.21 3.65 -8.90
N ARG A 257 -0.82 3.36 -9.71
CA ARG A 257 -0.66 2.86 -11.09
C ARG A 257 0.03 3.85 -12.02
N ARG A 258 -0.24 5.15 -11.86
CA ARG A 258 0.40 6.22 -12.65
C ARG A 258 1.84 6.53 -12.19
N HIS A 259 2.23 6.08 -11.01
CA HIS A 259 3.54 6.42 -10.44
C HIS A 259 4.65 5.46 -10.90
N PRO A 260 5.86 5.96 -11.26
CA PRO A 260 6.95 5.15 -11.84
C PRO A 260 7.35 3.90 -11.04
N THR A 261 7.50 4.05 -9.71
CA THR A 261 7.87 2.94 -8.81
C THR A 261 6.70 2.29 -8.08
N LYS A 262 5.67 3.06 -7.66
CA LYS A 262 4.53 2.53 -6.89
C LYS A 262 3.58 1.67 -7.73
N LYS A 263 3.61 1.76 -9.06
CA LYS A 263 2.84 0.84 -9.94
C LYS A 263 3.17 -0.63 -9.73
N LYS A 264 4.35 -0.91 -9.16
CA LYS A 264 4.80 -2.27 -8.79
C LYS A 264 4.26 -2.76 -7.44
N ARG A 265 3.46 -1.97 -6.71
CA ARG A 265 2.86 -2.38 -5.43
C ARG A 265 1.86 -3.51 -5.68
N PRO A 266 1.70 -4.47 -4.74
CA PRO A 266 0.93 -5.69 -5.01
C PRO A 266 -0.51 -5.49 -5.48
N PHE A 267 -1.23 -4.53 -4.90
CA PHE A 267 -2.62 -4.21 -5.28
C PHE A 267 -2.68 -3.38 -6.58
N ALA A 268 -1.83 -2.37 -6.73
CA ALA A 268 -1.77 -1.56 -7.95
C ALA A 268 -1.39 -2.39 -9.19
N ALA A 269 -0.46 -3.34 -9.03
CA ALA A 269 -0.02 -4.27 -10.05
C ALA A 269 -0.95 -5.49 -10.25
N CYS A 270 -2.03 -5.60 -9.47
CA CYS A 270 -2.95 -6.75 -9.48
C CYS A 270 -2.23 -8.10 -9.34
N THR A 271 -1.17 -8.16 -8.53
CA THR A 271 -0.57 -9.43 -8.09
C THR A 271 -1.29 -9.99 -6.86
N LEU A 272 -1.97 -9.12 -6.11
CA LEU A 272 -2.93 -9.52 -5.08
C LEU A 272 -4.31 -8.93 -5.43
N PRO A 273 -5.41 -9.70 -5.26
CA PRO A 273 -6.75 -9.18 -5.47
C PRO A 273 -7.09 -8.04 -4.51
N VAL A 274 -7.89 -7.10 -4.99
CA VAL A 274 -8.40 -5.98 -4.20
C VAL A 274 -9.23 -6.47 -3.00
N SER A 275 -10.08 -7.48 -3.22
CA SER A 275 -10.91 -8.10 -2.19
C SER A 275 -10.08 -8.65 -1.02
N THR A 276 -8.95 -9.28 -1.31
CA THR A 276 -8.00 -9.76 -0.31
C THR A 276 -7.47 -8.62 0.55
N GLY A 277 -7.13 -7.48 -0.05
CA GLY A 277 -6.70 -6.29 0.71
C GLY A 277 -7.79 -5.75 1.62
N VAL A 278 -9.03 -5.66 1.12
CA VAL A 278 -10.20 -5.19 1.89
C VAL A 278 -10.46 -6.06 3.11
N MET A 279 -10.26 -7.38 3.02
CA MET A 279 -10.37 -8.29 4.17
C MET A 279 -9.13 -8.25 5.08
N LEU A 280 -7.95 -8.12 4.50
CA LEU A 280 -6.69 -8.15 5.23
C LEU A 280 -6.53 -6.96 6.19
N ALA A 281 -6.93 -5.75 5.77
CA ALA A 281 -6.85 -4.56 6.61
C ALA A 281 -7.59 -4.71 7.97
N PRO A 282 -8.89 -5.05 8.04
CA PRO A 282 -9.58 -5.26 9.30
C PRO A 282 -9.07 -6.47 10.07
N VAL A 283 -8.69 -7.56 9.41
CA VAL A 283 -8.11 -8.74 10.10
C VAL A 283 -6.81 -8.37 10.82
N LEU A 284 -5.92 -7.61 10.18
CA LEU A 284 -4.69 -7.11 10.82
C LEU A 284 -4.98 -6.17 11.99
N LEU A 285 -5.99 -5.31 11.87
CA LEU A 285 -6.40 -4.41 12.95
C LEU A 285 -6.94 -5.20 14.15
N LEU A 286 -7.82 -6.17 13.91
CA LEU A 286 -8.38 -7.04 14.95
C LEU A 286 -7.29 -7.89 15.60
N ALA A 287 -6.34 -8.41 14.84
CA ALA A 287 -5.20 -9.14 15.38
C ALA A 287 -4.32 -8.23 16.26
N GLY A 288 -4.04 -7.00 15.83
CA GLY A 288 -3.32 -6.02 16.65
C GLY A 288 -4.07 -5.66 17.94
N ALA A 289 -5.39 -5.48 17.86
CA ALA A 289 -6.25 -5.22 19.01
C ALA A 289 -6.31 -6.42 19.98
N ALA A 290 -6.32 -7.65 19.46
CA ALA A 290 -6.26 -8.86 20.27
C ALA A 290 -4.94 -8.96 21.06
N VAL A 291 -3.81 -8.59 20.45
CA VAL A 291 -2.52 -8.51 21.15
C VAL A 291 -2.57 -7.47 22.28
N CYS A 292 -3.27 -6.35 22.09
CA CYS A 292 -3.44 -5.33 23.14
C CYS A 292 -4.18 -5.84 24.39
N LEU A 293 -4.97 -6.91 24.30
CA LEU A 293 -5.62 -7.52 25.47
C LEU A 293 -4.61 -8.11 26.47
N LEU A 294 -3.38 -8.38 26.00
CA LEU A 294 -2.28 -8.89 26.82
C LEU A 294 -1.39 -7.77 27.38
N LEU A 295 -1.74 -6.51 27.13
CA LEU A 295 -0.97 -5.31 27.52
C LEU A 295 -1.83 -4.37 28.37
N PRO A 296 -1.21 -3.41 29.08
CA PRO A 296 -1.96 -2.45 29.89
C PRO A 296 -2.99 -1.67 29.06
N PRO A 297 -4.20 -1.37 29.61
CA PRO A 297 -5.25 -0.66 28.87
C PRO A 297 -4.81 0.71 28.30
N ALA A 298 -3.89 1.39 28.99
CA ALA A 298 -3.31 2.65 28.51
C ALA A 298 -2.56 2.48 27.17
N PHE A 299 -1.91 1.33 26.95
CA PHE A 299 -1.27 1.00 25.67
C PHE A 299 -2.31 0.87 24.55
N ALA A 300 -3.43 0.19 24.81
CA ALA A 300 -4.50 0.02 23.84
C ALA A 300 -5.11 1.36 23.41
N ALA A 301 -5.35 2.27 24.38
CA ALA A 301 -5.82 3.62 24.11
C ALA A 301 -4.83 4.40 23.23
N LEU A 302 -3.54 4.36 23.57
CA LEU A 302 -2.49 5.01 22.78
C LEU A 302 -2.40 4.45 21.36
N LEU A 303 -2.46 3.12 21.19
CA LEU A 303 -2.42 2.48 19.87
C LEU A 303 -3.64 2.87 19.03
N GLY A 304 -4.81 3.00 19.65
CA GLY A 304 -6.02 3.55 19.03
C GLY A 304 -5.81 4.98 18.53
N THR A 305 -5.28 5.87 19.38
CA THR A 305 -4.94 7.24 18.99
C THR A 305 -3.91 7.26 17.86
N TYR A 306 -2.86 6.44 17.93
CA TYR A 306 -1.86 6.28 16.87
C TYR A 306 -2.50 5.85 15.54
N TYR A 307 -3.42 4.88 15.58
CA TYR A 307 -4.11 4.38 14.39
C TYR A 307 -4.95 5.48 13.74
N VAL A 308 -5.78 6.18 14.52
CA VAL A 308 -6.59 7.31 14.06
C VAL A 308 -5.71 8.42 13.49
N LEU A 309 -4.63 8.79 14.18
CA LEU A 309 -3.72 9.84 13.71
C LEU A 309 -3.01 9.43 12.41
N THR A 310 -2.63 8.16 12.25
CA THR A 310 -2.00 7.66 11.03
C THR A 310 -2.97 7.66 9.85
N LEU A 311 -4.25 7.33 10.08
CA LEU A 311 -5.31 7.45 9.07
C LEU A 311 -5.57 8.91 8.70
N ALA A 312 -5.77 9.79 9.69
CA ALA A 312 -5.98 11.22 9.48
C ALA A 312 -4.83 11.85 8.70
N TYR A 313 -3.58 11.48 9.04
CA TYR A 313 -2.38 11.86 8.31
C TYR A 313 -2.44 11.43 6.84
N SER A 314 -2.78 10.18 6.59
CA SER A 314 -2.82 9.62 5.23
C SER A 314 -3.90 10.24 4.36
N LEU A 315 -5.04 10.63 4.95
CA LEU A 315 -6.20 11.20 4.26
C LEU A 315 -6.06 12.71 4.01
N ARG A 316 -5.64 13.48 5.01
CA ARG A 316 -5.69 14.97 4.95
C ARG A 316 -4.48 15.67 5.56
N LEU A 317 -3.97 15.24 6.71
CA LEU A 317 -2.95 16.07 7.41
C LEU A 317 -1.63 16.15 6.64
N LYS A 318 -1.31 15.15 5.80
CA LYS A 318 -0.14 15.20 4.90
C LYS A 318 -0.18 16.34 3.87
N GLN A 319 -1.34 16.97 3.68
CA GLN A 319 -1.56 18.05 2.71
C GLN A 319 -1.30 19.44 3.29
N VAL A 320 -1.19 19.55 4.62
CA VAL A 320 -1.01 20.81 5.34
C VAL A 320 0.48 20.99 5.64
N VAL A 321 1.04 22.09 5.13
CA VAL A 321 2.45 22.48 5.32
C VAL A 321 2.78 22.56 6.82
N MET A 322 3.97 22.10 7.21
CA MET A 322 4.48 21.95 8.58
C MET A 322 3.74 20.94 9.45
N LEU A 323 2.40 20.88 9.37
CA LEU A 323 1.62 19.92 10.14
C LEU A 323 1.96 18.47 9.78
N ASP A 324 2.27 18.19 8.51
CA ASP A 324 2.70 16.86 8.09
C ASP A 324 3.99 16.40 8.80
N VAL A 325 4.94 17.31 9.00
CA VAL A 325 6.22 17.05 9.67
C VAL A 325 6.03 16.89 11.18
N LEU A 326 5.23 17.77 11.80
CA LEU A 326 4.94 17.71 13.24
C LEU A 326 4.21 16.41 13.59
N VAL A 327 3.22 16.01 12.79
CA VAL A 327 2.50 14.76 12.97
C VAL A 327 3.44 13.57 12.74
N LEU A 328 4.32 13.61 11.73
CA LEU A 328 5.27 12.52 11.48
C LEU A 328 6.25 12.34 12.65
N ALA A 329 6.77 13.45 13.19
CA ALA A 329 7.62 13.44 14.39
C ALA A 329 6.86 12.87 15.60
N GLY A 330 5.63 13.35 15.85
CA GLY A 330 4.77 12.87 16.91
C GLY A 330 4.47 11.37 16.80
N LEU A 331 4.19 10.85 15.59
CA LEU A 331 3.98 9.42 15.37
C LEU A 331 5.22 8.60 15.75
N TYR A 332 6.44 9.10 15.56
CA TYR A 332 7.65 8.41 16.02
C TYR A 332 7.77 8.45 17.55
N THR A 333 7.54 9.60 18.17
CA THR A 333 7.55 9.76 19.63
C THR A 333 6.51 8.88 20.32
N VAL A 334 5.31 8.77 19.75
CA VAL A 334 4.23 7.90 20.27
C VAL A 334 4.64 6.43 20.33
N ARG A 335 5.52 5.95 19.44
CA ARG A 335 6.03 4.57 19.52
C ARG A 335 6.92 4.36 20.74
N ILE A 336 7.76 5.34 21.07
CA ILE A 336 8.60 5.28 22.27
C ILE A 336 7.71 5.35 23.51
N PHE A 337 6.76 6.29 23.55
CA PHE A 337 5.82 6.38 24.66
C PHE A 337 4.99 5.10 24.84
N GLY A 338 4.53 4.50 23.74
CA GLY A 338 3.83 3.21 23.74
C GLY A 338 4.70 2.06 24.26
N GLY A 339 5.98 2.04 23.92
CA GLY A 339 6.93 1.10 24.50
C GLY A 339 6.96 1.16 26.03
N ALA A 340 7.01 2.36 26.58
CA ALA A 340 7.07 2.56 28.02
C ALA A 340 5.77 2.14 28.72
N LEU A 341 4.62 2.43 28.12
CA LEU A 341 3.32 1.94 28.60
C LEU A 341 3.22 0.42 28.53
N ALA A 342 3.74 -0.21 27.47
CA ALA A 342 3.72 -1.66 27.32
C ALA A 342 4.51 -2.36 28.44
N VAL A 343 5.70 -1.84 28.77
CA VAL A 343 6.59 -2.41 29.80
C VAL A 343 6.35 -1.88 31.21
N ASN A 344 5.36 -0.99 31.37
CA ASN A 344 5.01 -0.30 32.62
C ASN A 344 6.22 0.37 33.31
N VAL A 345 6.97 1.17 32.55
CA VAL A 345 8.12 1.94 33.03
C VAL A 345 7.81 3.44 32.86
N PRO A 346 8.13 4.29 33.87
CA PRO A 346 7.95 5.73 33.73
C PRO A 346 8.79 6.28 32.58
N THR A 347 8.20 7.17 31.79
CA THR A 347 8.94 7.86 30.73
C THR A 347 9.64 9.09 31.27
N SER A 348 10.93 9.24 30.96
CA SER A 348 11.61 10.51 31.20
C SER A 348 11.09 11.57 30.24
N SER A 349 10.67 12.71 30.77
CA SER A 349 10.29 13.89 29.98
C SER A 349 11.44 14.32 29.05
N TRP A 350 12.68 14.16 29.48
CA TRP A 350 13.87 14.45 28.68
C TRP A 350 13.98 13.55 27.46
N LEU A 351 13.77 12.25 27.62
CA LEU A 351 13.77 11.30 26.50
C LEU A 351 12.70 11.66 25.45
N MET A 352 11.53 12.12 25.90
CA MET A 352 10.44 12.54 25.00
C MET A 352 10.77 13.82 24.25
N MET A 353 11.32 14.83 24.94
CA MET A 353 11.76 16.07 24.30
C MET A 353 12.88 15.81 23.29
N PHE A 354 13.91 15.04 23.68
CA PHE A 354 15.00 14.63 22.79
C PHE A 354 14.46 13.96 21.52
N SER A 355 13.60 12.96 21.70
CA SER A 355 13.02 12.19 20.60
C SER A 355 12.17 13.06 19.68
N MET A 356 11.36 13.97 20.23
CA MET A 356 10.52 14.87 19.44
C MET A 356 11.36 15.76 18.51
N PHE A 357 12.41 16.41 19.02
CA PHE A 357 13.27 17.27 18.21
C PHE A 357 14.11 16.49 17.20
N LEU A 358 14.62 15.32 17.59
CA LEU A 358 15.35 14.43 16.68
C LEU A 358 14.45 13.96 15.52
N PHE A 359 13.24 13.47 15.82
CA PHE A 359 12.32 13.01 14.80
C PHE A 359 11.74 14.15 13.95
N LEU A 360 11.60 15.36 14.50
CA LEU A 360 11.27 16.56 13.72
C LEU A 360 12.37 16.87 12.70
N SER A 361 13.63 16.84 13.14
CA SER A 361 14.81 16.98 12.25
C SER A 361 14.80 15.93 11.13
N LEU A 362 14.63 14.65 11.45
CA LEU A 362 14.57 13.59 10.45
C LEU A 362 13.34 13.71 9.53
N ALA A 363 12.18 14.07 10.05
CA ALA A 363 10.99 14.32 9.24
C ALA A 363 11.23 15.46 8.23
N LEU A 364 11.94 16.53 8.63
CA LEU A 364 12.32 17.64 7.75
C LEU A 364 13.34 17.20 6.68
N VAL A 365 14.30 16.34 7.00
CA VAL A 365 15.20 15.73 5.99
C VAL A 365 14.39 15.05 4.88
N LYS A 366 13.37 14.27 5.29
CA LYS A 366 12.48 13.60 4.33
C LYS A 366 11.70 14.60 3.48
N ARG A 367 11.30 15.77 4.01
CA ARG A 367 10.61 16.81 3.22
C ARG A 367 11.57 17.52 2.29
N LEU A 368 12.74 17.89 2.78
CA LEU A 368 13.80 18.52 2.01
C LEU A 368 14.16 17.70 0.76
N SER A 369 14.25 16.37 0.88
CA SER A 369 14.50 15.48 -0.26
C SER A 369 13.39 15.53 -1.33
N GLU A 370 12.12 15.71 -0.93
CA GLU A 370 11.00 15.83 -1.86
C GLU A 370 10.98 17.21 -2.53
N VAL A 371 11.21 18.29 -1.76
CA VAL A 371 11.29 19.66 -2.29
C VAL A 371 12.48 19.83 -3.23
N ARG A 372 13.62 19.19 -2.93
CA ARG A 372 14.77 19.15 -3.83
C ARG A 372 14.42 18.53 -5.19
N ARG A 373 13.68 17.42 -5.17
CA ARG A 373 13.28 16.75 -6.42
C ARG A 373 12.40 17.66 -7.28
N LEU A 374 11.53 18.45 -6.66
CA LEU A 374 10.71 19.46 -7.36
C LEU A 374 11.57 20.56 -7.99
N ARG A 375 12.54 21.08 -7.22
CA ARG A 375 13.55 22.03 -7.75
C ARG A 375 14.26 21.46 -8.98
N GLN A 376 14.62 20.18 -8.96
CA GLN A 376 15.33 19.52 -10.06
C GLN A 376 14.44 19.20 -11.26
N SER A 377 13.15 18.91 -11.05
CA SER A 377 12.20 18.62 -12.14
C SER A 377 11.53 19.87 -12.72
N ASN A 378 11.91 21.09 -12.28
CA ASN A 378 11.25 22.35 -12.62
C ASN A 378 9.73 22.34 -12.35
N GLU A 379 9.28 21.54 -11.36
CA GLU A 379 7.89 21.54 -10.91
C GLU A 379 7.67 22.63 -9.86
N ALA A 380 6.63 23.46 -10.06
CA ALA A 380 6.35 24.58 -9.16
C ALA A 380 5.90 24.15 -7.75
N SER A 381 5.23 23.00 -7.60
CA SER A 381 4.67 22.56 -6.32
C SER A 381 4.64 21.05 -6.11
N ALA A 382 4.68 20.65 -4.84
CA ALA A 382 4.51 19.26 -4.43
C ALA A 382 3.06 18.84 -4.62
N HIS A 383 2.80 17.90 -5.53
CA HIS A 383 1.47 17.33 -5.75
C HIS A 383 0.84 16.85 -4.42
N GLY A 384 -0.17 17.59 -3.95
CA GLY A 384 -0.97 17.25 -2.78
C GLY A 384 -0.31 17.48 -1.41
N ARG A 385 0.74 18.30 -1.29
CA ARG A 385 1.35 18.64 0.01
C ARG A 385 1.54 20.13 0.31
N GLY A 386 1.31 21.01 -0.67
CA GLY A 386 1.38 22.46 -0.47
C GLY A 386 2.77 23.07 -0.37
N TYR A 387 3.84 22.27 -0.36
CA TYR A 387 5.23 22.76 -0.39
C TYR A 387 5.62 23.27 -1.78
N LEU A 388 6.38 24.35 -1.79
CA LEU A 388 6.95 24.99 -2.97
C LEU A 388 8.45 24.73 -3.05
N ALA A 389 8.99 24.79 -4.26
CA ALA A 389 10.42 24.68 -4.50
C ALA A 389 11.23 25.71 -3.68
N GLN A 390 10.69 26.91 -3.46
CA GLN A 390 11.35 27.97 -2.68
C GLN A 390 11.53 27.65 -1.18
N ASP A 391 10.74 26.75 -0.61
CA ASP A 391 10.73 26.47 0.83
C ASP A 391 12.00 25.73 1.32
N TYR A 392 12.84 25.27 0.39
CA TYR A 392 14.00 24.43 0.68
C TYR A 392 14.95 24.99 1.75
N GLU A 393 15.36 26.26 1.65
CA GLU A 393 16.34 26.84 2.60
C GLU A 393 15.73 26.96 4.00
N GLN A 394 14.45 27.35 4.07
CA GLN A 394 13.73 27.46 5.33
C GLN A 394 13.58 26.09 5.99
N LEU A 395 13.24 25.04 5.23
CA LEU A 395 13.16 23.66 5.71
C LEU A 395 14.51 23.13 6.17
N ALA A 396 15.59 23.47 5.45
CA ALA A 396 16.94 23.08 5.82
C ALA A 396 17.37 23.72 7.15
N SER A 397 17.13 25.02 7.31
CA SER A 397 17.42 25.76 8.54
C SER A 397 16.64 25.22 9.74
N LEU A 398 15.31 25.11 9.62
CA LEU A 398 14.42 24.57 10.67
C LEU A 398 14.84 23.16 11.11
N GLY A 399 15.18 22.31 10.16
CA GLY A 399 15.50 20.93 10.45
C GLY A 399 16.89 20.74 11.05
N ALA A 400 17.90 21.46 10.55
CA ALA A 400 19.21 21.48 11.17
C ALA A 400 19.12 22.01 12.61
N ALA A 401 18.41 23.12 12.84
CA ALA A 401 18.18 23.68 14.16
C ALA A 401 17.48 22.68 15.10
N SER A 402 16.41 22.01 14.64
CA SER A 402 15.74 20.95 15.41
C SER A 402 16.71 19.83 15.81
N GLY A 403 17.62 19.45 14.91
CA GLY A 403 18.67 18.48 15.22
C GLY A 403 19.63 18.95 16.30
N GLN A 404 20.09 20.20 16.24
CA GLN A 404 20.95 20.79 17.26
C GLN A 404 20.25 20.88 18.62
N VAL A 405 18.98 21.30 18.64
CA VAL A 405 18.16 21.35 19.86
C VAL A 405 18.02 19.96 20.48
N SER A 406 17.88 18.89 19.69
CA SER A 406 17.87 17.52 20.24
C SER A 406 19.16 17.22 21.01
N VAL A 407 20.33 17.61 20.49
CA VAL A 407 21.60 17.40 21.19
C VAL A 407 21.73 18.28 22.43
N LEU A 408 21.23 19.52 22.38
CA LEU A 408 21.16 20.38 23.56
C LEU A 408 20.30 19.75 24.66
N VAL A 409 19.12 19.21 24.32
CA VAL A 409 18.25 18.51 25.28
C VAL A 409 18.96 17.29 25.87
N LEU A 410 19.74 16.55 25.07
CA LEU A 410 20.56 15.45 25.57
C LEU A 410 21.64 15.93 26.56
N ALA A 411 22.31 17.05 26.27
CA ALA A 411 23.29 17.63 27.18
C ALA A 411 22.66 18.03 28.53
N LEU A 412 21.48 18.65 28.50
CA LEU A 412 20.72 18.99 29.70
C LEU A 412 20.27 17.74 30.48
N TYR A 413 19.87 16.68 29.77
CA TYR A 413 19.51 15.41 30.39
C TYR A 413 20.68 14.77 31.13
N ILE A 414 21.90 14.77 30.55
CA ILE A 414 23.10 14.21 31.19
C ILE A 414 23.41 14.88 32.53
N THR A 415 23.03 16.16 32.69
CA THR A 415 23.21 16.91 33.93
C THR A 415 22.09 16.73 34.96
N SER A 416 21.07 15.91 34.69
CA SER A 416 19.94 15.73 35.62
C SER A 416 20.26 14.74 36.75
N ASP A 417 19.56 14.91 37.87
CA ASP A 417 19.67 14.02 39.04
C ASP A 417 19.27 12.56 38.72
N GLU A 418 18.47 12.36 37.68
CA GLU A 418 18.02 11.05 37.23
C GLU A 418 19.16 10.24 36.62
N VAL A 419 20.07 10.91 35.91
CA VAL A 419 21.23 10.28 35.24
C VAL A 419 22.33 9.99 36.24
N THR A 420 22.59 10.90 37.18
CA THR A 420 23.58 10.70 38.25
C THR A 420 23.18 9.56 39.19
N ALA A 421 21.89 9.26 39.33
CA ALA A 421 21.40 8.10 40.07
C ALA A 421 21.53 6.77 39.30
N LEU A 422 21.57 6.80 37.97
CA LEU A 422 21.53 5.60 37.12
C LEU A 422 22.91 5.12 36.66
N TYR A 423 23.89 6.02 36.56
CA TYR A 423 25.23 5.75 36.05
C TYR A 423 26.31 6.06 37.08
N ALA A 424 27.30 5.18 37.22
CA ALA A 424 28.42 5.39 38.14
C ALA A 424 29.38 6.51 37.70
N HIS A 425 29.49 6.71 36.38
CA HIS A 425 30.38 7.69 35.76
C HIS A 425 29.63 8.57 34.72
N PRO A 426 28.68 9.42 35.16
CA PRO A 426 27.83 10.21 34.28
C PRO A 426 28.62 11.21 33.41
N GLU A 427 29.81 11.64 33.83
CA GLU A 427 30.68 12.53 33.07
C GLU A 427 31.09 11.95 31.71
N ARG A 428 31.16 10.62 31.59
CA ARG A 428 31.53 9.94 30.33
C ARG A 428 30.44 10.10 29.27
N LEU A 429 29.18 10.26 29.68
CA LEU A 429 28.04 10.44 28.77
C LEU A 429 28.14 11.71 27.91
N TRP A 430 28.91 12.72 28.35
CA TRP A 430 29.17 13.92 27.55
C TRP A 430 29.80 13.61 26.19
N LEU A 431 30.50 12.47 26.03
CA LEU A 431 31.04 12.02 24.75
C LEU A 431 29.95 11.69 23.72
N ILE A 432 28.70 11.43 24.15
CA ILE A 432 27.57 11.20 23.24
C ILE A 432 27.20 12.50 22.50
N CYS A 433 27.35 13.67 23.12
CA CYS A 433 27.03 14.95 22.51
C CYS A 433 27.80 15.22 21.19
N PRO A 434 29.15 15.23 21.15
CA PRO A 434 29.89 15.46 19.90
C PRO A 434 29.63 14.37 18.85
N VAL A 435 29.39 13.12 19.27
CA VAL A 435 29.04 12.01 18.38
C VAL A 435 27.69 12.26 17.71
N MET A 436 26.69 12.70 18.48
CA MET A 436 25.37 13.06 17.94
C MET A 436 25.40 14.33 17.09
N LEU A 437 26.20 15.34 17.45
CA LEU A 437 26.42 16.53 16.61
C LEU A 437 26.97 16.14 15.24
N TYR A 438 27.99 15.28 15.22
CA TYR A 438 28.56 14.76 13.98
C TYR A 438 27.51 14.01 13.15
N TRP A 439 26.74 13.11 13.77
CA TRP A 439 25.74 12.32 13.05
C TRP A 439 24.62 13.20 12.46
N VAL A 440 24.05 14.10 13.25
CA VAL A 440 23.01 15.05 12.79
C VAL A 440 23.57 15.92 11.66
N GLY A 441 24.76 16.51 11.84
CA GLY A 441 25.40 17.32 10.82
C GLY A 441 25.65 16.54 9.52
N ARG A 442 26.13 15.30 9.62
CA ARG A 442 26.36 14.42 8.46
C ARG A 442 25.06 14.10 7.73
N VAL A 443 23.98 13.76 8.44
CA VAL A 443 22.68 13.47 7.81
C VAL A 443 22.19 14.69 7.02
N TRP A 444 22.28 15.89 7.59
CA TRP A 444 21.88 17.12 6.90
C TRP A 444 22.78 17.45 5.70
N LEU A 445 24.09 17.24 5.82
CA LEU A 445 25.02 17.41 4.70
C LEU A 445 24.72 16.42 3.56
N LEU A 446 24.41 15.16 3.86
CA LEU A 446 24.03 14.16 2.85
C LEU A 446 22.67 14.45 2.22
N ALA A 447 21.70 14.93 3.01
CA ALA A 447 20.41 15.37 2.51
C ALA A 447 20.54 16.56 1.55
N HIS A 448 21.39 17.53 1.92
CA HIS A 448 21.73 18.67 1.06
C HIS A 448 22.54 18.28 -0.18
N ARG A 449 23.19 17.11 -0.20
CA ARG A 449 23.81 16.53 -1.40
C ARG A 449 22.87 15.66 -2.24
N GLY A 450 21.66 15.36 -1.75
CA GLY A 450 20.70 14.51 -2.45
C GLY A 450 21.02 13.02 -2.37
N LEU A 451 21.81 12.62 -1.35
CA LEU A 451 22.20 11.23 -1.12
C LEU A 451 21.23 10.49 -0.20
N VAL A 452 20.33 11.22 0.48
CA VAL A 452 19.26 10.66 1.32
C VAL A 452 17.95 10.67 0.53
N ASN A 453 17.64 9.54 -0.10
CA ASN A 453 16.45 9.36 -0.95
C ASN A 453 15.35 8.50 -0.29
N GLU A 454 15.68 7.85 0.82
CA GLU A 454 14.77 6.96 1.56
C GLU A 454 14.33 7.63 2.88
N ASP A 455 13.43 6.96 3.60
CA ASP A 455 13.04 7.41 4.94
C ASP A 455 14.28 7.48 5.86
N PRO A 456 14.54 8.61 6.55
CA PRO A 456 15.78 8.80 7.31
C PRO A 456 16.05 7.74 8.38
N LEU A 457 15.01 7.15 8.97
CA LEU A 457 15.15 6.01 9.89
C LEU A 457 15.65 4.75 9.18
N VAL A 458 15.18 4.50 7.95
CA VAL A 458 15.66 3.38 7.14
C VAL A 458 17.08 3.63 6.66
N PHE A 459 17.42 4.89 6.34
CA PHE A 459 18.79 5.29 6.05
C PHE A 459 19.72 4.99 7.24
N ALA A 460 19.34 5.37 8.45
CA ALA A 460 20.12 5.10 9.66
C ALA A 460 20.35 3.59 9.89
N LEU A 461 19.40 2.75 9.50
CA LEU A 461 19.47 1.28 9.58
C LEU A 461 20.20 0.61 8.42
N ARG A 462 20.71 1.35 7.43
CA ARG A 462 21.49 0.79 6.31
C ARG A 462 22.88 1.40 6.20
N ASP A 463 23.06 2.60 6.74
CA ASP A 463 24.29 3.36 6.66
C ASP A 463 25.34 2.87 7.66
N ARG A 464 26.51 2.47 7.15
CA ARG A 464 27.62 1.93 7.96
C ARG A 464 28.13 2.93 9.01
N VAL A 465 28.15 4.22 8.69
CA VAL A 465 28.58 5.26 9.62
C VAL A 465 27.58 5.43 10.75
N SER A 466 26.27 5.30 10.48
CA SER A 466 25.24 5.30 11.51
C SER A 466 25.41 4.13 12.50
N TYR A 467 25.81 2.94 12.02
CA TYR A 467 26.18 1.83 12.92
C TYR A 467 27.43 2.12 13.75
N ALA A 468 28.47 2.71 13.15
CA ALA A 468 29.67 3.10 13.89
C ALA A 468 29.35 4.14 14.98
N VAL A 469 28.54 5.14 14.67
CA VAL A 469 28.03 6.13 15.63
C VAL A 469 27.24 5.44 16.75
N GLY A 470 26.32 4.55 16.39
CA GLY A 470 25.54 3.79 17.38
C GLY A 470 26.40 2.92 18.29
N LEU A 471 27.42 2.26 17.75
CA LEU A 471 28.39 1.48 18.52
C LEU A 471 29.19 2.36 19.48
N VAL A 472 29.66 3.53 19.04
CA VAL A 472 30.37 4.48 19.91
C VAL A 472 29.44 4.94 21.05
N CYS A 473 28.18 5.30 20.76
CA CYS A 473 27.22 5.65 21.80
C CYS A 473 27.01 4.49 22.80
N ALA A 474 26.89 3.26 22.32
CA ALA A 474 26.72 2.08 23.17
C ALA A 474 27.96 1.82 24.06
N LEU A 475 29.17 1.99 23.53
CA LEU A 475 30.41 1.87 24.29
C LEU A 475 30.53 2.96 25.35
N VAL A 476 30.12 4.20 25.04
CA VAL A 476 30.09 5.29 26.02
C VAL A 476 29.08 5.02 27.13
N LEU A 477 27.87 4.54 26.79
CA LEU A 477 26.86 4.14 27.77
C LEU A 477 27.37 3.02 28.69
N TRP A 478 27.99 1.98 28.12
CA TRP A 478 28.58 0.89 28.88
C TRP A 478 29.76 1.32 29.74
N ALA A 479 30.57 2.29 29.27
CA ALA A 479 31.64 2.85 30.09
C ALA A 479 31.10 3.76 31.21
N ALA A 480 29.86 4.26 31.11
CA ALA A 480 29.25 5.12 32.12
C ALA A 480 28.53 4.35 33.22
N THR A 481 28.04 3.14 32.93
CA THR A 481 27.49 2.19 33.93
C THR A 481 28.60 1.67 34.81
#